data_AF-A0AAE3YKD6-F1
#
_entry.id   AF-A0AAE3YKD6-F1
#
_cell.length_a   1.000
_cell.length_b   1.000
_cell.length_c   1.000
_cell.angle_alpha   90.00
_cell.angle_beta   90.00
_cell.angle_gamma   90.00
#
_symmetry.space_group_name_H-M   'P 1'
#
loop_
_entity.id
_entity.type
_entity.pdbx_description
1 polymer ?
#
loop_
_entity_poly.entity_id
_entity_poly.type
_entity_poly.pdbx_seq_one_letter_code
_entity_poly.pdbx_strand_id
1 'polypeptide(L)'
;MIIRTTLPLVAEFGAKVTTAQVARAAGIAEGTIFRVFADKDELLTACMSEALQPDAVHADIAAISLDAPLADRLVEATETLSAYVTRIGTITGALHATGFRPGDPSTSEAPAPDESTSDTPTPGQSTSDEPTSDAPTARPAPPPGGRERAMMGTIAALAELFEPEVAAGTLRRSPTELATALFGMLTVLHRPGLPGPPSATDLVDLFLYGAVTREEKS
;
A
#
# COMPACT_ATOMS: atom_id res chain seq x y z
N MET A 1 -10.76 8.02 -7.34
CA MET A 1 -10.23 9.27 -7.93
C MET A 1 -9.38 10.04 -6.94
N ILE A 2 -9.96 10.61 -5.85
CA ILE A 2 -9.21 11.42 -4.86
C ILE A 2 -7.98 10.67 -4.30
N ILE A 3 -8.18 9.48 -3.72
CA ILE A 3 -7.10 8.71 -3.07
C ILE A 3 -5.93 8.45 -4.03
N ARG A 4 -6.21 7.89 -5.22
CA ARG A 4 -5.19 7.59 -6.23
C ARG A 4 -4.39 8.82 -6.66
N THR A 5 -5.03 9.98 -6.78
CA THR A 5 -4.38 11.26 -7.10
C THR A 5 -3.57 11.84 -5.93
N THR A 6 -3.94 11.51 -4.69
CA THR A 6 -3.23 11.95 -3.49
C THR A 6 -1.95 11.15 -3.23
N LEU A 7 -1.87 9.88 -3.63
CA LEU A 7 -0.72 9.02 -3.34
C LEU A 7 0.65 9.61 -3.77
N PRO A 8 0.82 10.21 -4.97
CA PRO A 8 2.08 10.85 -5.33
C PRO A 8 2.42 12.05 -4.44
N LEU A 9 1.41 12.85 -4.04
CA LEU A 9 1.62 13.98 -3.15
C LEU A 9 2.04 13.52 -1.74
N VAL A 10 1.50 12.41 -1.25
CA VAL A 10 1.91 11.83 0.03
C VAL A 10 3.34 11.27 -0.04
N ALA A 11 3.71 10.66 -1.15
CA ALA A 11 5.08 10.19 -1.36
C ALA A 11 6.10 11.35 -1.33
N GLU A 12 5.72 12.54 -1.82
CA GLU A 12 6.58 13.73 -1.87
C GLU A 12 6.57 14.53 -0.55
N PHE A 13 5.39 14.82 0.00
CA PHE A 13 5.22 15.75 1.13
C PHE A 13 4.94 15.06 2.47
N GLY A 14 4.72 13.74 2.48
CA GLY A 14 4.25 13.02 3.67
C GLY A 14 2.95 13.59 4.22
N ALA A 15 2.84 13.66 5.54
CA ALA A 15 1.69 14.19 6.28
C ALA A 15 1.51 15.73 6.15
N LYS A 16 2.51 16.42 5.58
CA LYS A 16 2.48 17.87 5.35
C LYS A 16 1.67 18.25 4.11
N VAL A 17 1.21 17.28 3.32
CA VAL A 17 0.29 17.53 2.21
C VAL A 17 -0.97 18.24 2.72
N THR A 18 -1.39 19.29 2.03
CA THR A 18 -2.60 20.06 2.37
C THR A 18 -3.79 19.60 1.54
N THR A 19 -5.00 19.76 2.08
CA THR A 19 -6.25 19.47 1.36
C THR A 19 -6.42 20.35 0.12
N ALA A 20 -5.93 21.58 0.15
CA ALA A 20 -5.87 22.46 -1.02
C ALA A 20 -4.98 21.91 -2.16
N GLN A 21 -3.81 21.35 -1.84
CA GLN A 21 -2.94 20.69 -2.84
C GLN A 21 -3.64 19.46 -3.45
N VAL A 22 -4.30 18.65 -2.62
CA VAL A 22 -5.07 17.49 -3.08
C VAL A 22 -6.22 17.90 -4.00
N ALA A 23 -7.00 18.90 -3.61
CA ALA A 23 -8.13 19.41 -4.38
C ALA A 23 -7.69 19.90 -5.76
N ARG A 24 -6.58 20.67 -5.78
CA ARG A 24 -5.96 21.16 -7.02
C ARG A 24 -5.52 20.01 -7.91
N ALA A 25 -4.81 19.01 -7.37
CA ALA A 25 -4.34 17.86 -8.14
C ALA A 25 -5.49 17.01 -8.68
N ALA A 26 -6.59 16.88 -7.93
CA ALA A 26 -7.78 16.15 -8.34
C ALA A 26 -8.73 16.95 -9.25
N GLY A 27 -8.50 18.26 -9.43
CA GLY A 27 -9.38 19.13 -10.23
C GLY A 27 -10.77 19.32 -9.61
N ILE A 28 -10.86 19.31 -8.27
CA ILE A 28 -12.12 19.43 -7.52
C ILE A 28 -12.09 20.62 -6.57
N ALA A 29 -13.26 21.04 -6.08
CA ALA A 29 -13.36 21.99 -4.98
C ALA A 29 -12.88 21.33 -3.68
N GLU A 30 -12.18 22.09 -2.82
CA GLU A 30 -11.65 21.56 -1.56
C GLU A 30 -12.75 21.05 -0.61
N GLY A 31 -13.91 21.72 -0.58
CA GLY A 31 -15.07 21.25 0.17
C GLY A 31 -15.60 19.88 -0.27
N THR A 32 -15.31 19.42 -1.48
CA THR A 32 -15.66 18.06 -1.94
C THR A 32 -14.85 16.98 -1.20
N ILE A 33 -13.62 17.29 -0.78
CA ILE A 33 -12.80 16.36 0.02
C ILE A 33 -13.48 16.15 1.38
N PHE A 34 -13.89 17.24 2.04
CA PHE A 34 -14.54 17.19 3.36
C PHE A 34 -15.96 16.59 3.35
N ARG A 35 -16.56 16.39 2.16
CA ARG A 35 -17.80 15.60 2.03
C ARG A 35 -17.56 14.10 2.03
N VAL A 36 -16.34 13.65 1.70
CA VAL A 36 -15.97 12.23 1.57
C VAL A 36 -15.13 11.77 2.75
N PHE A 37 -14.35 12.68 3.35
CA PHE A 37 -13.49 12.43 4.49
C PHE A 37 -13.80 13.48 5.57
N ALA A 38 -13.91 13.07 6.82
CA ALA A 38 -14.19 13.96 7.94
C ALA A 38 -13.04 14.97 8.16
N ASP A 39 -11.80 14.51 7.99
CA ASP A 39 -10.61 15.33 8.16
C ASP A 39 -9.44 14.84 7.28
N LYS A 40 -8.30 15.53 7.40
CA LYS A 40 -7.06 15.19 6.68
C LYS A 40 -6.53 13.82 7.10
N ASP A 41 -6.66 13.45 8.37
CA ASP A 41 -6.10 12.21 8.90
C ASP A 41 -6.88 10.99 8.40
N GLU A 42 -8.20 11.10 8.21
CA GLU A 42 -9.02 10.10 7.51
C GLU A 42 -8.58 9.95 6.05
N LEU A 43 -8.32 11.07 5.35
CA LEU A 43 -7.80 11.02 3.98
C LEU A 43 -6.43 10.33 3.91
N LEU A 44 -5.50 10.66 4.81
CA LEU A 44 -4.17 10.03 4.86
C LEU A 44 -4.25 8.55 5.23
N THR A 45 -5.14 8.18 6.16
CA THR A 45 -5.42 6.78 6.52
C THR A 45 -5.98 6.00 5.33
N ALA A 46 -6.89 6.60 4.57
CA ALA A 46 -7.43 6.01 3.34
C ALA A 46 -6.35 5.86 2.25
N CYS A 47 -5.44 6.83 2.13
CA CYS A 47 -4.28 6.73 1.23
C CYS A 47 -3.34 5.59 1.64
N MET A 48 -3.04 5.46 2.93
CA MET A 48 -2.22 4.36 3.44
C MET A 48 -2.89 3.00 3.17
N SER A 49 -4.19 2.90 3.40
CA SER A 49 -4.96 1.67 3.17
C SER A 49 -5.00 1.27 1.69
N GLU A 50 -5.18 2.24 0.78
CA GLU A 50 -5.11 2.03 -0.67
C GLU A 50 -3.70 1.62 -1.12
N ALA A 51 -2.66 2.28 -0.61
CA ALA A 51 -1.28 1.95 -0.95
C ALA A 51 -0.92 0.52 -0.57
N LEU A 52 -1.53 -0.02 0.48
CA LEU A 52 -1.34 -1.38 0.97
C LEU A 52 -2.27 -2.41 0.32
N GLN A 53 -3.14 -2.02 -0.63
CA GLN A 53 -3.98 -2.98 -1.35
C GLN A 53 -3.15 -3.74 -2.40
N PRO A 54 -2.98 -5.06 -2.24
CA PRO A 54 -2.18 -5.89 -3.15
C PRO A 54 -2.92 -6.21 -4.46
N ASP A 55 -4.23 -5.96 -4.56
CA ASP A 55 -5.05 -6.37 -5.69
C ASP A 55 -4.56 -5.80 -7.03
N ALA A 56 -4.00 -4.59 -7.02
CA ALA A 56 -3.43 -3.99 -8.22
C ALA A 56 -2.19 -4.77 -8.72
N VAL A 57 -1.26 -5.11 -7.83
CA VAL A 57 -0.07 -5.89 -8.20
C VAL A 57 -0.44 -7.33 -8.57
N HIS A 58 -1.50 -7.89 -7.99
CA HIS A 58 -2.02 -9.20 -8.40
C HIS A 58 -2.55 -9.17 -9.83
N ALA A 59 -3.34 -8.15 -10.18
CA ALA A 59 -3.87 -7.99 -11.54
C ALA A 59 -2.73 -7.77 -12.56
N ASP A 60 -1.71 -7.00 -12.20
CA ASP A 60 -0.54 -6.78 -13.06
C ASP A 60 0.24 -8.08 -13.30
N ILE A 61 0.50 -8.89 -12.25
CA ILE A 61 1.16 -10.20 -12.37
C ILE A 61 0.33 -11.17 -13.22
N ALA A 62 -0.99 -11.21 -13.01
CA ALA A 62 -1.89 -12.09 -13.75
C ALA A 62 -2.00 -11.72 -15.24
N ALA A 63 -1.63 -10.49 -15.63
CA ALA A 63 -1.61 -10.04 -17.01
C ALA A 63 -0.34 -10.46 -17.77
N ILE A 64 0.69 -10.97 -17.09
CA ILE A 64 1.94 -11.43 -17.71
C ILE A 64 1.65 -12.59 -18.67
N SER A 65 2.11 -12.47 -19.92
CA SER A 65 1.87 -13.48 -20.94
C SER A 65 2.59 -14.79 -20.59
N LEU A 66 1.84 -15.91 -20.57
CA LEU A 66 2.39 -17.25 -20.35
C LEU A 66 3.13 -17.83 -21.57
N ASP A 67 3.04 -17.19 -22.73
CA ASP A 67 3.72 -17.62 -23.96
C ASP A 67 5.22 -17.25 -23.96
N ALA A 68 5.63 -16.35 -23.07
CA ALA A 68 7.02 -15.94 -22.93
C ALA A 68 7.85 -17.01 -22.18
N PRO A 69 9.17 -17.09 -22.40
CA PRO A 69 10.07 -17.92 -21.60
C PRO A 69 9.91 -17.67 -20.09
N LEU A 70 10.05 -18.71 -19.26
CA LEU A 70 9.89 -18.58 -17.80
C LEU A 70 10.75 -17.47 -17.20
N ALA A 71 12.00 -17.35 -17.64
CA ALA A 71 12.91 -16.31 -17.15
C ALA A 71 12.31 -14.90 -17.35
N ASP A 72 11.83 -14.61 -18.55
CA ASP A 72 11.25 -13.30 -18.89
C ASP A 72 10.00 -13.00 -18.05
N ARG A 73 9.13 -14.00 -17.88
CA ARG A 73 7.93 -13.89 -17.03
C ARG A 73 8.27 -13.60 -15.57
N LEU A 74 9.26 -14.29 -15.03
CA LEU A 74 9.71 -14.09 -13.65
C LEU A 74 10.41 -12.73 -13.47
N VAL A 75 11.14 -12.25 -14.49
CA VAL A 75 11.74 -10.90 -14.47
C VAL A 75 10.64 -9.85 -14.41
N GLU A 76 9.64 -9.91 -15.29
CA GLU A 76 8.52 -8.97 -15.32
C GLU A 76 7.74 -8.97 -13.99
N ALA A 77 7.46 -10.16 -13.44
CA ALA A 77 6.81 -10.28 -12.14
C ALA A 77 7.66 -9.69 -10.99
N THR A 78 8.96 -9.91 -11.05
CA THR A 78 9.94 -9.38 -10.08
C THR A 78 9.98 -7.86 -10.14
N GLU A 79 10.06 -7.26 -11.33
CA GLU A 79 10.04 -5.81 -11.52
C GLU A 79 8.74 -5.20 -11.00
N THR A 80 7.60 -5.83 -11.30
CA THR A 80 6.27 -5.39 -10.83
C THR A 80 6.22 -5.38 -9.29
N LEU A 81 6.68 -6.45 -8.65
CA LEU A 81 6.72 -6.54 -7.18
C LEU A 81 7.71 -5.55 -6.56
N SER A 82 8.90 -5.40 -7.14
CA SER A 82 9.91 -4.43 -6.70
C SER A 82 9.40 -2.99 -6.75
N ALA A 83 8.73 -2.62 -7.85
CA ALA A 83 8.12 -1.30 -8.01
C ALA A 83 7.03 -1.07 -6.96
N TYR A 84 6.18 -2.06 -6.72
CA TYR A 84 5.14 -2.01 -5.69
C TYR A 84 5.71 -1.82 -4.28
N VAL A 85 6.70 -2.63 -3.89
CA VAL A 85 7.35 -2.54 -2.57
C VAL A 85 8.05 -1.19 -2.39
N THR A 86 8.76 -0.72 -3.42
CA THR A 86 9.42 0.59 -3.40
C THR A 86 8.41 1.71 -3.18
N ARG A 87 7.31 1.71 -3.94
CA ARG A 87 6.24 2.71 -3.82
C ARG A 87 5.63 2.73 -2.42
N ILE A 88 5.31 1.56 -1.86
CA ILE A 88 4.78 1.45 -0.49
C ILE A 88 5.79 1.97 0.52
N GLY A 89 7.06 1.62 0.35
CA GLY A 89 8.16 2.07 1.20
C GLY A 89 8.27 3.58 1.22
N THR A 90 8.19 4.24 0.06
CA THR A 90 8.21 5.70 -0.05
C THR A 90 7.02 6.34 0.67
N ILE A 91 5.80 5.86 0.42
CA ILE A 91 4.58 6.42 1.03
C ILE A 91 4.60 6.25 2.55
N THR A 92 4.87 5.03 3.02
CA THR A 92 4.91 4.70 4.46
C THR A 92 6.04 5.46 5.15
N GLY A 93 7.21 5.52 4.52
CA GLY A 93 8.37 6.25 5.02
C GLY A 93 8.11 7.75 5.13
N ALA A 94 7.52 8.37 4.11
CA ALA A 94 7.19 9.79 4.11
C ALA A 94 6.18 10.16 5.20
N LEU A 95 5.12 9.34 5.36
CA LEU A 95 4.13 9.51 6.43
C LEU A 95 4.75 9.39 7.82
N HIS A 96 5.55 8.35 8.06
CA HIS A 96 6.21 8.14 9.36
C HIS A 96 7.24 9.24 9.67
N ALA A 97 8.05 9.64 8.69
CA ALA A 97 9.08 10.69 8.87
C ALA A 97 8.47 12.07 9.20
N THR A 98 7.22 12.29 8.83
CA THR A 98 6.49 13.54 9.09
C THR A 98 5.54 13.45 10.30
N GLY A 99 5.58 12.34 11.05
CA GLY A 99 4.90 12.19 12.32
C GLY A 99 3.49 11.58 12.25
N PHE A 100 3.01 11.16 11.07
CA PHE A 100 1.69 10.53 10.96
C PHE A 100 1.67 9.17 11.66
N ARG A 101 0.75 9.02 12.61
CA ARG A 101 0.43 7.76 13.28
C ARG A 101 -1.05 7.47 13.06
N PRO A 102 -1.41 6.41 12.32
CA PRO A 102 -2.81 6.03 12.15
C PRO A 102 -3.49 5.85 13.52
N GLY A 103 -4.51 6.66 13.80
CA GLY A 103 -5.31 6.58 15.04
C GLY A 103 -4.93 7.53 16.18
N ASP A 104 -4.10 8.55 15.94
CA ASP A 104 -3.85 9.63 16.92
C ASP A 104 -4.74 10.86 16.61
N PRO A 105 -5.73 11.20 17.45
CA PRO A 105 -6.68 12.30 17.19
C PRO A 105 -6.11 13.72 17.43
N SER A 106 -4.79 13.90 17.55
CA SER A 106 -4.18 15.12 18.08
C SER A 106 -3.70 16.16 17.07
N THR A 107 -4.11 16.09 15.80
CA THR A 107 -3.84 17.15 14.79
C THR A 107 -5.10 17.69 14.12
N SER A 108 -6.10 18.06 14.93
CA SER A 108 -7.16 18.97 14.47
C SER A 108 -6.62 20.40 14.41
N GLU A 109 -6.08 20.78 13.26
CA GLU A 109 -5.75 22.16 12.94
C GLU A 109 -7.06 22.94 12.72
N ALA A 110 -7.67 23.37 13.83
CA ALA A 110 -8.76 24.34 13.82
C ALA A 110 -8.20 25.74 13.49
N PRO A 111 -8.88 26.53 12.65
CA PRO A 111 -8.47 27.92 12.43
C PRO A 111 -8.70 28.71 13.73
N ALA A 112 -7.71 29.52 14.11
CA ALA A 112 -7.78 30.39 15.28
C ALA A 112 -8.99 31.34 15.19
N PRO A 113 -9.82 31.48 16.24
CA PRO A 113 -10.81 32.53 16.28
C PRO A 113 -10.16 33.85 16.73
N ASP A 114 -10.44 34.88 15.95
CA ASP A 114 -10.09 36.28 16.19
C ASP A 114 -10.72 36.77 17.51
N GLU A 115 -9.98 37.61 18.24
CA GLU A 115 -10.41 38.17 19.52
C GLU A 115 -11.56 39.19 19.35
N SER A 116 -12.37 39.29 20.42
CA SER A 116 -13.12 40.47 20.88
C SER A 116 -14.64 40.39 20.75
N THR A 117 -15.32 40.00 21.84
CA THR A 117 -15.94 40.94 22.79
C THR A 117 -16.81 40.20 23.83
N SER A 118 -16.69 40.68 25.05
CA SER A 118 -17.44 40.41 26.28
C SER A 118 -18.96 40.44 26.15
N ASP A 119 -19.65 39.48 26.76
CA ASP A 119 -20.54 39.72 27.92
C ASP A 119 -21.24 38.43 28.41
N THR A 120 -21.24 38.23 29.72
CA THR A 120 -22.12 37.29 30.46
C THR A 120 -23.16 38.14 31.20
N PRO A 121 -24.44 37.69 31.41
CA PRO A 121 -24.73 36.72 32.49
C PRO A 121 -25.99 35.81 32.33
N THR A 122 -25.81 34.53 32.71
CA THR A 122 -26.65 33.65 33.60
C THR A 122 -28.18 33.39 33.34
N PRO A 123 -28.88 32.48 34.06
CA PRO A 123 -29.28 31.15 33.57
C PRO A 123 -30.81 30.89 33.52
N GLY A 124 -31.27 29.97 32.66
CA GLY A 124 -32.66 29.50 32.63
C GLY A 124 -32.77 28.04 32.18
N GLN A 125 -33.46 27.21 32.96
CA GLN A 125 -33.67 25.77 32.79
C GLN A 125 -34.84 25.41 31.85
N SER A 126 -34.79 24.16 31.37
CA SER A 126 -35.81 23.35 30.67
C SER A 126 -35.99 23.68 29.18
N THR A 127 -35.98 22.74 28.24
CA THR A 127 -36.64 21.42 28.21
C THR A 127 -35.91 20.41 27.32
N SER A 128 -36.22 19.14 27.54
CA SER A 128 -35.92 17.95 26.75
C SER A 128 -36.07 18.10 25.22
N ASP A 129 -35.17 17.47 24.46
CA ASP A 129 -35.52 16.62 23.32
C ASP A 129 -34.34 15.70 22.93
N GLU A 130 -34.69 14.50 22.47
CA GLU A 130 -33.85 13.33 22.17
C GLU A 130 -32.90 13.50 20.97
N PRO A 131 -31.92 12.58 20.80
CA PRO A 131 -30.74 12.79 19.98
C PRO A 131 -31.02 12.47 18.50
N THR A 132 -30.46 13.26 17.60
CA THR A 132 -30.17 12.81 16.22
C THR A 132 -28.71 13.12 15.95
N SER A 133 -27.85 12.32 16.56
CA SER A 133 -26.44 12.25 16.18
C SER A 133 -26.32 11.26 15.03
N ASP A 134 -26.50 11.78 13.82
CA ASP A 134 -26.12 11.08 12.60
C ASP A 134 -24.59 11.16 12.48
N ALA A 135 -23.90 10.40 13.33
CA ALA A 135 -22.46 10.28 13.30
C ALA A 135 -22.07 9.50 12.04
N PRO A 136 -21.12 10.00 11.22
CA PRO A 136 -20.63 9.25 10.07
C PRO A 136 -20.07 7.92 10.58
N THR A 137 -20.60 6.83 10.05
CA THR A 137 -20.20 5.46 10.36
C THR A 137 -18.71 5.32 10.10
N ALA A 138 -17.92 5.35 11.18
CA ALA A 138 -16.50 5.04 11.14
C ALA A 138 -16.33 3.71 10.40
N ARG A 139 -15.64 3.74 9.25
CA ARG A 139 -15.36 2.54 8.47
C ARG A 139 -14.69 1.51 9.39
N PRO A 140 -15.18 0.26 9.41
CA PRO A 140 -14.64 -0.75 10.29
C PRO A 140 -13.14 -0.94 10.03
N ALA A 141 -12.36 -1.05 11.11
CA ALA A 141 -10.94 -1.31 11.05
C ALA A 141 -10.67 -2.54 10.15
N PRO A 142 -9.59 -2.53 9.35
CA PRO A 142 -9.30 -3.62 8.43
C PRO A 142 -9.21 -4.95 9.20
N PRO A 143 -9.86 -6.02 8.71
CA PRO A 143 -9.92 -7.27 9.46
C PRO A 143 -8.52 -7.85 9.71
N PRO A 144 -8.28 -8.45 10.89
CA PRO A 144 -7.01 -9.11 11.19
C PRO A 144 -6.68 -10.16 10.12
N GLY A 145 -5.40 -10.30 9.78
CA GLY A 145 -4.94 -11.21 8.73
C GLY A 145 -4.94 -10.64 7.29
N GLY A 146 -5.18 -9.33 7.11
CA GLY A 146 -5.09 -8.69 5.78
C GLY A 146 -3.72 -8.87 5.12
N ARG A 147 -2.63 -8.77 5.88
CA ARG A 147 -1.26 -8.98 5.39
C ARG A 147 -1.00 -10.42 4.95
N GLU A 148 -1.52 -11.39 5.69
CA GLU A 148 -1.37 -12.82 5.36
C GLU A 148 -2.17 -13.17 4.11
N ARG A 149 -3.41 -12.69 4.00
CA ARG A 149 -4.22 -12.84 2.78
C ARG A 149 -3.57 -12.18 1.56
N ALA A 150 -3.03 -10.97 1.73
CA ALA A 150 -2.28 -10.27 0.70
C ALA A 150 -1.07 -11.08 0.22
N MET A 151 -0.28 -11.59 1.17
CA MET A 151 0.89 -12.44 0.89
C MET A 151 0.50 -13.71 0.14
N MET A 152 -0.53 -14.42 0.61
CA MET A 152 -1.00 -15.65 -0.04
C MET A 152 -1.55 -15.40 -1.45
N GLY A 153 -2.26 -14.27 -1.66
CA GLY A 153 -2.69 -13.86 -3.00
C GLY A 153 -1.51 -13.61 -3.95
N THR A 154 -0.44 -12.97 -3.47
CA THR A 154 0.75 -12.74 -4.31
C THR A 154 1.45 -14.06 -4.65
N ILE A 155 1.58 -14.96 -3.68
CA ILE A 155 2.18 -16.28 -3.90
C ILE A 155 1.36 -17.10 -4.90
N ALA A 156 0.02 -17.02 -4.82
CA ALA A 156 -0.85 -17.69 -5.79
C ALA A 156 -0.67 -17.14 -7.20
N ALA A 157 -0.70 -15.81 -7.38
CA ALA A 157 -0.50 -15.17 -8.68
C ALA A 157 0.87 -15.50 -9.29
N LEU A 158 1.94 -15.53 -8.48
CA LEU A 158 3.27 -15.96 -8.93
C LEU A 158 3.30 -17.45 -9.31
N ALA A 159 2.56 -18.31 -8.60
CA ALA A 159 2.52 -19.74 -8.90
C ALA A 159 1.88 -20.03 -10.25
N GLU A 160 0.88 -19.23 -10.67
CA GLU A 160 0.22 -19.35 -11.98
C GLU A 160 1.20 -19.11 -13.15
N LEU A 161 2.26 -18.33 -12.95
CA LEU A 161 3.30 -18.11 -13.96
C LEU A 161 4.08 -19.39 -14.29
N PHE A 162 4.01 -20.45 -13.48
CA PHE A 162 4.71 -21.71 -13.76
C PHE A 162 3.84 -22.73 -14.53
N GLU A 163 2.61 -22.40 -14.89
CA GLU A 163 1.65 -23.34 -15.52
C GLU A 163 2.24 -24.07 -16.76
N PRO A 164 2.94 -23.40 -17.70
CA PRO A 164 3.54 -24.09 -18.84
C PRO A 164 4.60 -25.14 -18.44
N GLU A 165 5.40 -24.87 -17.41
CA GLU A 165 6.43 -25.79 -16.91
C GLU A 165 5.84 -26.95 -16.09
N VAL A 166 4.70 -26.73 -15.43
CA VAL A 166 3.90 -27.80 -14.82
C VAL A 166 3.42 -28.76 -15.90
N ALA A 167 2.82 -28.23 -16.98
CA ALA A 167 2.34 -29.04 -18.10
C ALA A 167 3.48 -29.80 -18.81
N ALA A 168 4.66 -29.19 -18.90
CA ALA A 168 5.86 -29.81 -19.48
C ALA A 168 6.58 -30.80 -18.53
N GLY A 169 6.26 -30.80 -17.24
CA GLY A 169 6.90 -31.67 -16.23
C GLY A 169 8.37 -31.34 -15.96
N THR A 170 8.80 -30.10 -16.17
CA THR A 170 10.21 -29.68 -16.06
C THR A 170 10.59 -29.16 -14.67
N LEU A 171 9.62 -28.91 -13.80
CA LEU A 171 9.84 -28.34 -12.47
C LEU A 171 10.41 -29.36 -11.47
N ARG A 172 11.44 -28.92 -10.73
CA ARG A 172 12.03 -29.72 -9.64
C ARG A 172 11.24 -29.66 -8.33
N ARG A 173 10.38 -28.66 -8.16
CA ARG A 173 9.60 -28.33 -6.97
C ARG A 173 8.21 -27.88 -7.37
N SER A 174 7.28 -27.84 -6.43
CA SER A 174 5.93 -27.36 -6.72
C SER A 174 5.94 -25.86 -7.07
N PRO A 175 5.04 -25.38 -7.94
CA PRO A 175 4.89 -23.95 -8.26
C PRO A 175 4.76 -23.06 -7.02
N THR A 176 4.00 -23.51 -6.03
CA THR A 176 3.79 -22.76 -4.78
C THR A 176 5.08 -22.62 -3.96
N GLU A 177 5.91 -23.66 -3.88
CA GLU A 177 7.21 -23.58 -3.21
C GLU A 177 8.15 -22.60 -3.93
N LEU A 178 8.19 -22.66 -5.26
CA LEU A 178 9.00 -21.76 -6.10
C LEU A 178 8.55 -20.31 -5.95
N ALA A 179 7.25 -20.05 -6.05
CA ALA A 179 6.65 -18.73 -5.83
C ALA A 179 6.93 -18.20 -4.41
N THR A 180 6.80 -19.06 -3.40
CA THR A 180 7.10 -18.69 -2.00
C THR A 180 8.57 -18.32 -1.82
N ALA A 181 9.49 -19.07 -2.43
CA ALA A 181 10.92 -18.80 -2.36
C ALA A 181 11.29 -17.48 -3.07
N LEU A 182 10.77 -17.25 -4.28
CA LEU A 182 11.00 -16.01 -5.02
C LEU A 182 10.45 -14.80 -4.26
N PHE A 183 9.22 -14.89 -3.77
CA PHE A 183 8.60 -13.84 -2.96
C PHE A 183 9.37 -13.57 -1.66
N GLY A 184 9.83 -14.63 -0.98
CA GLY A 184 10.68 -14.52 0.21
C GLY A 184 11.99 -13.78 -0.07
N MET A 185 12.66 -14.10 -1.18
CA MET A 185 13.89 -13.44 -1.61
C MET A 185 13.65 -11.95 -1.87
N LEU A 186 12.57 -11.62 -2.59
CA LEU A 186 12.19 -10.24 -2.88
C LEU A 186 11.92 -9.43 -1.62
N THR A 187 11.14 -9.97 -0.69
CA THR A 187 10.76 -9.26 0.54
C THR A 187 11.94 -8.99 1.48
N VAL A 188 12.96 -9.86 1.49
CA VAL A 188 14.18 -9.64 2.29
C VAL A 188 15.07 -8.58 1.64
N LEU A 189 15.27 -8.65 0.32
CA LEU A 189 16.18 -7.76 -0.41
C LEU A 189 15.70 -6.30 -0.46
N HIS A 190 14.39 -6.06 -0.34
CA HIS A 190 13.83 -4.71 -0.34
C HIS A 190 13.78 -4.05 1.06
N ARG A 191 14.43 -4.64 2.08
CA ARG A 191 14.46 -4.03 3.41
C ARG A 191 15.35 -2.77 3.44
N PRO A 192 14.91 -1.69 4.12
CA PRO A 192 15.75 -0.51 4.32
C PRO A 192 17.08 -0.88 5.02
N GLY A 193 18.19 -0.30 4.56
CA GLY A 193 19.52 -0.46 5.16
C GLY A 193 20.36 -1.61 4.61
N LEU A 194 19.85 -2.39 3.66
CA LEU A 194 20.65 -3.33 2.87
C LEU A 194 21.26 -2.64 1.64
N PRO A 195 22.34 -3.20 1.06
CA PRO A 195 22.79 -2.83 -0.28
C PRO A 195 21.61 -2.88 -1.26
N GLY A 196 21.63 -2.01 -2.27
CA GLY A 196 20.57 -1.98 -3.29
C GLY A 196 20.29 -3.39 -3.84
N PRO A 197 19.01 -3.75 -4.06
CA PRO A 197 18.68 -5.09 -4.52
C PRO A 197 19.38 -5.39 -5.85
N PRO A 198 19.78 -6.65 -6.11
CA PRO A 198 20.25 -7.05 -7.43
C PRO A 198 19.20 -6.72 -8.49
N SER A 199 19.62 -6.60 -9.75
CA SER A 199 18.65 -6.42 -10.84
C SER A 199 17.65 -7.58 -10.87
N ALA A 200 16.45 -7.33 -11.40
CA ALA A 200 15.44 -8.39 -11.52
C ALA A 200 15.98 -9.59 -12.30
N THR A 201 16.73 -9.34 -13.38
CA THR A 201 17.43 -10.36 -14.16
C THR A 201 18.42 -11.15 -13.32
N ASP A 202 19.33 -10.49 -12.58
CA ASP A 202 20.33 -11.19 -11.75
C ASP A 202 19.67 -12.02 -10.64
N LEU A 203 18.57 -11.52 -10.06
CA LEU A 203 17.82 -12.23 -9.03
C LEU A 203 17.14 -13.47 -9.60
N VAL A 204 16.49 -13.34 -10.76
CA VAL A 204 15.84 -14.46 -11.46
C VAL A 204 16.88 -15.48 -11.93
N ASP A 205 18.01 -15.03 -12.45
CA ASP A 205 19.11 -15.92 -12.83
C ASP A 205 19.65 -16.67 -11.60
N LEU A 206 19.87 -15.98 -10.48
CA LEU A 206 20.27 -16.63 -9.23
C LEU A 206 19.19 -17.60 -8.72
N PHE A 207 17.92 -17.27 -8.88
CA PHE A 207 16.80 -18.13 -8.48
C PHE A 207 16.72 -19.39 -9.34
N LEU A 208 16.86 -19.26 -10.67
CA LEU A 208 16.79 -20.36 -11.62
C LEU A 208 18.06 -21.23 -11.60
N TYR A 209 19.23 -20.63 -11.38
CA TYR A 209 20.54 -21.28 -11.52
C TYR A 209 21.33 -21.44 -10.21
N GLY A 210 20.85 -20.90 -9.08
CA GLY A 210 21.21 -21.32 -7.73
C GLY A 210 22.70 -21.40 -7.42
N ALA A 211 23.49 -20.45 -7.94
CA ALA A 211 24.89 -20.15 -7.66
C ALA A 211 25.98 -21.24 -7.89
N VAL A 212 25.77 -22.53 -7.65
CA VAL A 212 26.73 -23.61 -8.02
C VAL A 212 26.02 -24.95 -8.16
N THR A 213 26.33 -25.73 -9.21
CA THR A 213 25.94 -27.14 -9.32
C THR A 213 26.53 -27.96 -8.18
N ARG A 214 25.75 -28.83 -7.53
CA ARG A 214 26.32 -29.88 -6.67
C ARG A 214 27.12 -30.83 -7.56
N GLU A 215 28.45 -30.76 -7.51
CA GLU A 215 29.26 -31.89 -7.94
C GLU A 215 28.91 -33.06 -7.02
N GLU A 216 28.18 -34.04 -7.54
CA GLU A 216 28.16 -35.37 -6.94
C GLU A 216 29.55 -35.95 -7.12
N LYS A 217 30.37 -35.80 -6.08
CA LYS A 217 31.66 -36.48 -5.98
C LYS A 217 31.39 -37.98 -6.00
N SER A 218 31.72 -38.61 -7.13
CA SER A 218 31.71 -40.05 -7.33
C SER A 218 32.69 -40.78 -6.41
#